data_AF-A0A3M0X3Z8-F1
#
_entry.id   AF-A0A3M0X3Z8-F1
#
_cell.length_a   1.000
_cell.length_b   1.000
_cell.length_c   1.000
_cell.angle_alpha   90.00
_cell.angle_beta   90.00
_cell.angle_gamma   90.00
#
_symmetry.space_group_name_H-M   'P 1'
#
loop_
_entity.id
_entity.type
_entity.pdbx_description
1 polymer ?
#
loop_
_entity_poly.entity_id
_entity_poly.type
_entity_poly.pdbx_seq_one_letter_code
_entity_poly.pdbx_strand_id
1 'polypeptide(L)'
;MDEQYGKPFLVAGDIMAMFNDRPEVRALMEYFTVPESASGWLEAGGALAAHQTATPDMYGVELERGIAELVAQATSFRFDGSDLMPGEVGAGSFWEQISAYVAGSIDLDTAVQEIDASWPR
;
A
#
# COMPACT_ATOMS: atom_id res chain seq x y z
N MET A 1 9.15 -11.00 15.44
CA MET A 1 8.01 -11.43 14.61
C MET A 1 7.80 -12.91 14.86
N ASP A 2 6.57 -13.33 15.06
CA ASP A 2 6.25 -14.75 15.23
C ASP A 2 6.43 -15.47 13.88
N GLU A 3 7.23 -16.54 13.87
CA GLU A 3 7.56 -17.32 12.66
C GLU A 3 6.31 -17.82 11.94
N GLN A 4 5.20 -18.02 12.65
CA GLN A 4 3.94 -18.48 12.05
C GLN A 4 3.39 -17.52 10.99
N TYR A 5 3.76 -16.23 11.02
CA TYR A 5 3.27 -15.20 10.08
C TYR A 5 4.27 -14.86 8.96
N GLY A 6 5.43 -15.52 8.90
CA GLY A 6 6.42 -15.36 7.84
C GLY A 6 7.04 -13.95 7.74
N LYS A 7 7.22 -13.46 6.51
CA LYS A 7 7.75 -12.13 6.15
C LYS A 7 6.63 -11.27 5.54
N PRO A 8 5.78 -10.62 6.36
CA PRO A 8 4.76 -9.73 5.84
C PRO A 8 5.37 -8.43 5.32
N PHE A 9 4.79 -7.93 4.24
CA PHE A 9 5.06 -6.60 3.71
C PHE A 9 3.74 -5.85 3.58
N LEU A 10 3.65 -4.70 4.26
CA LEU A 10 2.50 -3.81 4.19
C LEU A 10 2.73 -2.79 3.09
N VAL A 11 1.67 -2.48 2.34
CA VAL A 11 1.70 -1.49 1.27
C VAL A 11 0.50 -0.57 1.32
N ALA A 12 0.63 0.57 0.67
CA ALA A 12 -0.49 1.34 0.17
C ALA A 12 -0.40 1.37 -1.37
N GLY A 13 -1.50 1.67 -2.05
CA GLY A 13 -1.46 1.77 -3.51
C GLY A 13 -2.81 2.05 -4.14
N ASP A 14 -2.77 2.41 -5.42
CA ASP A 14 -3.95 2.71 -6.21
C ASP A 14 -4.39 1.49 -7.04
N ILE A 15 -5.70 1.39 -7.28
CA ILE A 15 -6.29 0.36 -8.13
C ILE A 15 -6.80 1.03 -9.41
N MET A 16 -6.42 0.48 -10.56
CA MET A 16 -6.96 0.89 -11.85
C MET A 16 -8.33 0.24 -12.07
N ALA A 17 -9.35 1.05 -12.37
CA ALA A 17 -10.70 0.58 -12.65
C ALA A 17 -11.19 1.04 -14.03
N MET A 18 -11.77 0.10 -14.79
CA MET A 18 -12.38 0.39 -16.09
C MET A 18 -13.89 0.59 -15.94
N PHE A 19 -14.33 1.86 -16.01
CA PHE A 19 -15.77 2.19 -15.92
C PHE A 19 -16.53 2.00 -17.23
N ASN A 20 -15.83 1.98 -18.38
CA ASN A 20 -16.45 1.84 -19.68
C ASN A 20 -15.69 0.81 -20.52
N ASP A 21 -16.37 -0.28 -20.88
CA ASP A 21 -15.79 -1.37 -21.66
C ASP A 21 -15.75 -1.01 -23.15
N ARG A 22 -14.65 -0.38 -23.57
CA ARG A 22 -14.34 -0.07 -24.97
C ARG A 22 -12.97 -0.65 -25.34
N PRO A 23 -12.75 -1.03 -26.61
CA PRO A 23 -11.48 -1.59 -27.05
C PRO A 23 -10.25 -0.77 -26.65
N GLU A 24 -10.31 0.56 -26.80
CA GLU A 24 -9.22 1.47 -26.46
C GLU A 24 -8.94 1.58 -24.95
N VAL A 25 -9.97 1.46 -24.11
CA VAL A 25 -9.81 1.48 -22.64
C VAL A 25 -9.25 0.15 -22.16
N ARG A 26 -9.72 -0.96 -22.74
CA ARG A 26 -9.20 -2.30 -22.45
C ARG A 26 -7.72 -2.41 -22.82
N ALA A 27 -7.31 -1.87 -23.97
CA ALA A 27 -5.91 -1.82 -24.37
C ALA A 27 -5.03 -1.06 -23.35
N LEU A 28 -5.54 0.03 -22.77
CA LEU A 28 -4.83 0.74 -21.70
C LEU A 28 -4.74 -0.09 -20.42
N MET A 29 -5.83 -0.78 -20.03
CA MET A 29 -5.81 -1.68 -18.88
C MET A 29 -4.82 -2.84 -19.07
N GLU A 30 -4.75 -3.40 -20.28
CA GLU A 30 -3.76 -4.42 -20.64
C GLU A 30 -2.33 -3.88 -20.52
N TYR A 31 -2.08 -2.65 -20.98
CA TYR A 31 -0.77 -2.01 -20.80
C TYR A 31 -0.39 -1.89 -19.33
N PHE A 32 -1.31 -1.54 -18.42
CA PHE A 32 -1.00 -1.49 -16.98
C PHE A 32 -0.68 -2.85 -16.35
N THR A 33 -0.90 -3.97 -17.04
CA THR A 33 -0.54 -5.31 -16.54
C THR A 33 0.92 -5.69 -16.74
N VAL A 34 1.72 -4.87 -17.43
CA VAL A 34 3.15 -5.10 -17.66
C VAL A 34 4.00 -4.04 -16.95
N PRO A 35 5.17 -4.39 -16.39
CA PRO A 35 5.96 -3.47 -15.57
C PRO A 35 6.49 -2.25 -16.33
N GLU A 36 6.59 -2.34 -17.66
CA GLU A 36 6.94 -1.23 -18.55
C GLU A 36 5.98 -0.04 -18.39
N SER A 37 4.73 -0.29 -17.97
CA SER A 37 3.78 0.80 -17.71
C SER A 37 4.21 1.73 -16.57
N ALA A 38 5.10 1.26 -15.70
CA ALA A 38 5.61 2.02 -14.56
C ALA A 38 7.08 2.44 -14.73
N SER A 39 7.73 2.14 -15.86
CA SER A 39 9.19 2.30 -16.04
C SER A 39 9.69 3.69 -15.69
N GLY A 40 8.96 4.74 -16.10
CA GLY A 40 9.31 6.12 -15.77
C GLY A 40 9.44 6.39 -14.26
N TRP A 41 8.57 5.78 -13.44
CA TRP A 41 8.66 5.88 -11.99
C TRP A 41 9.70 4.93 -11.39
N LEU A 42 9.86 3.72 -11.93
CA LEU A 42 10.87 2.78 -11.44
C LEU A 42 12.29 3.32 -11.68
N GLU A 43 12.52 3.97 -12.81
CA GLU A 43 13.79 4.59 -13.16
C GLU A 43 14.05 5.87 -12.36
N ALA A 44 13.05 6.76 -12.24
CA ALA A 44 13.21 8.05 -11.56
C ALA A 44 13.07 7.97 -10.03
N GLY A 45 12.49 6.89 -9.53
CA GLY A 45 12.08 6.71 -8.15
C GLY A 45 10.63 7.15 -7.87
N GLY A 46 10.10 6.70 -6.74
CA GLY A 46 8.78 7.08 -6.21
C GLY A 46 7.67 6.06 -6.43
N ALA A 47 7.98 4.85 -6.91
CA ALA A 47 7.00 3.78 -7.04
C ALA A 47 7.62 2.39 -6.82
N LEU A 48 6.78 1.44 -6.39
CA LEU A 48 7.08 0.01 -6.41
C LEU A 48 6.16 -0.67 -7.42
N ALA A 49 6.74 -1.50 -8.28
CA ALA A 49 5.97 -2.31 -9.21
C ALA A 49 5.21 -3.42 -8.47
N ALA A 50 3.91 -3.54 -8.72
CA ALA A 50 3.08 -4.65 -8.24
C ALA A 50 3.11 -5.86 -9.19
N HIS A 51 3.81 -5.74 -10.32
CA HIS A 51 3.90 -6.77 -11.36
C HIS A 51 4.81 -7.91 -10.94
N GLN A 52 4.34 -9.16 -11.08
CA GLN A 52 5.16 -10.34 -10.76
C GLN A 52 6.42 -10.50 -11.63
N THR A 53 6.42 -9.88 -12.81
CA THR A 53 7.53 -9.91 -13.77
C THR A 53 8.46 -8.71 -13.64
N ALA A 54 8.21 -7.78 -12.71
CA ALA A 54 9.13 -6.70 -12.42
C ALA A 54 10.39 -7.25 -11.74
N THR A 55 11.54 -6.72 -12.13
CA THR A 55 12.84 -7.16 -11.60
C THR A 55 13.60 -6.00 -10.95
N PRO A 56 14.49 -6.27 -9.98
CA PRO A 56 15.23 -5.21 -9.27
C PRO A 56 16.08 -4.30 -10.19
N ASP A 57 16.52 -4.79 -11.35
CA ASP A 57 17.28 -4.00 -12.33
C ASP A 57 16.45 -2.91 -13.03
N MET A 58 15.11 -2.97 -12.96
CA MET A 58 14.23 -1.91 -13.45
C MET A 58 14.28 -0.65 -12.57
N TYR A 59 14.79 -0.76 -11.34
CA TYR A 59 14.84 0.35 -10.40
C TYR A 59 16.15 1.14 -10.57
N GLY A 60 16.00 2.43 -10.89
CA GLY A 60 17.12 3.36 -11.03
C GLY A 60 17.68 3.85 -9.69
N VAL A 61 16.89 3.75 -8.62
CA VAL A 61 17.26 4.16 -7.26
C VAL A 61 17.65 2.93 -6.42
N GLU A 62 18.88 2.91 -5.90
CA GLU A 62 19.42 1.76 -5.14
C GLU A 62 18.59 1.40 -3.91
N LEU A 63 18.08 2.40 -3.19
CA LEU A 63 17.20 2.18 -2.04
C LEU A 63 15.91 1.44 -2.44
N GLU A 64 15.28 1.87 -3.53
CA GLU A 64 14.04 1.26 -4.02
C GLU A 64 14.27 -0.13 -4.59
N ARG A 65 15.44 -0.35 -5.23
CA ARG A 65 15.89 -1.70 -5.61
C ARG A 65 15.94 -2.64 -4.41
N GLY A 66 16.57 -2.21 -3.31
CA GLY A 66 16.63 -3.00 -2.08
C GLY A 66 15.25 -3.27 -1.48
N ILE A 67 14.33 -2.30 -1.55
CA ILE A 67 12.94 -2.50 -1.13
C ILE A 67 12.23 -3.51 -2.03
N ALA A 68 12.42 -3.45 -3.35
CA ALA A 68 11.84 -4.40 -4.29
C ALA A 68 12.31 -5.84 -4.05
N GLU A 69 13.58 -6.03 -3.68
CA GLU A 69 14.11 -7.34 -3.27
C GLU A 69 13.45 -7.88 -2.00
N LEU A 70 13.12 -7.01 -1.03
CA LEU A 70 12.40 -7.39 0.18
C LEU A 70 10.95 -7.77 -0.13
N VAL A 71 10.29 -7.00 -1.00
CA VAL A 71 8.91 -7.28 -1.46
C VAL A 71 8.86 -8.62 -2.18
N ALA A 72 9.83 -8.92 -3.04
CA ALA A 72 9.91 -10.21 -3.76
C ALA A 72 10.09 -11.42 -2.81
N GLN A 73 10.58 -11.19 -1.59
CA GLN A 73 10.72 -12.22 -0.55
C GLN A 73 9.54 -12.28 0.42
N ALA A 74 8.53 -11.42 0.25
CA ALA A 74 7.38 -11.37 1.15
C ALA A 74 6.56 -12.66 1.06
N THR A 75 6.21 -13.23 2.20
CA THR A 75 5.29 -14.38 2.27
C THR A 75 3.83 -13.93 2.26
N SER A 76 3.60 -12.67 2.60
CA SER A 76 2.29 -12.04 2.53
C SER A 76 2.42 -10.57 2.18
N PHE A 77 1.62 -10.13 1.23
CA PHE A 77 1.54 -8.75 0.76
C PHE A 77 0.12 -8.24 1.02
N ARG A 78 -0.03 -7.20 1.84
CA ARG A 78 -1.34 -6.70 2.28
C ARG A 78 -1.35 -5.17 2.29
N PHE A 79 -2.52 -4.60 2.03
CA PHE A 79 -2.75 -3.20 2.33
C PHE A 79 -2.55 -2.93 3.82
N ASP A 80 -2.20 -1.69 4.18
CA ASP A 80 -2.12 -1.29 5.58
C ASP A 80 -3.47 -1.54 6.28
N GLY A 81 -3.43 -1.79 7.59
CA GLY A 81 -4.64 -2.07 8.36
C GLY A 81 -5.67 -0.94 8.24
N SER A 82 -5.22 0.31 8.19
CA SER A 82 -6.09 1.48 8.04
C SER A 82 -6.76 1.56 6.67
N ASP A 83 -6.09 1.12 5.59
CA ASP A 83 -6.66 1.05 4.24
C ASP A 83 -7.83 0.05 4.14
N LEU A 84 -7.88 -0.92 5.05
CA LEU A 84 -8.94 -1.93 5.13
C LEU A 84 -10.12 -1.53 6.03
N MET A 85 -10.01 -0.42 6.76
CA MET A 85 -11.09 0.09 7.61
C MET A 85 -12.12 0.89 6.80
N PRO A 86 -13.34 1.10 7.31
CA PRO A 86 -14.26 2.09 6.74
C PRO A 86 -13.58 3.45 6.62
N GLY A 87 -13.92 4.22 5.57
CA GLY A 87 -13.24 5.48 5.27
C GLY A 87 -13.26 6.49 6.42
N GLU A 88 -14.39 6.59 7.15
CA GLU A 88 -14.49 7.41 8.36
C GLU A 88 -13.58 6.98 9.52
N VAL A 89 -13.11 5.73 9.51
CA VAL A 89 -12.22 5.18 10.53
C VAL A 89 -10.77 5.27 10.04
N GLY A 90 -10.43 4.58 8.95
CA GLY A 90 -9.04 4.41 8.49
C GLY A 90 -8.36 5.73 8.13
N ALA A 91 -9.03 6.54 7.32
CA ALA A 91 -8.56 7.88 6.92
C ALA A 91 -9.05 8.99 7.87
N GLY A 92 -9.84 8.64 8.90
CA GLY A 92 -10.44 9.57 9.85
C GLY A 92 -9.89 9.36 11.26
N SER A 93 -10.70 8.75 12.13
CA SER A 93 -10.37 8.59 13.55
C SER A 93 -9.03 7.87 13.80
N PHE A 94 -8.70 6.83 13.03
CA PHE A 94 -7.44 6.12 13.17
C PHE A 94 -6.24 7.06 12.98
N TRP A 95 -6.26 7.84 11.89
CA TRP A 95 -5.20 8.78 11.59
C TRP A 95 -5.08 9.87 12.67
N GLU A 96 -6.20 10.47 13.07
CA GLU A 96 -6.25 11.54 14.06
C GLU A 96 -5.73 11.07 15.42
N GLN A 97 -6.24 9.94 15.92
CA GLN A 97 -5.96 9.49 17.27
C GLN A 97 -4.56 8.88 17.42
N ILE A 98 -4.06 8.16 16.41
CA ILE A 98 -2.66 7.69 16.43
C ILE A 98 -1.70 8.88 16.35
N SER A 99 -2.02 9.91 15.55
CA SER A 99 -1.22 11.15 15.51
C SER A 99 -1.22 11.87 16.86
N ALA A 100 -2.37 11.97 17.53
CA ALA A 100 -2.49 12.57 18.86
C ALA A 100 -1.72 11.79 19.93
N TYR A 101 -1.76 10.45 19.87
CA TYR A 101 -0.99 9.57 20.75
C TYR A 101 0.52 9.76 20.55
N VAL A 102 1.01 9.74 19.30
CA VAL A 102 2.44 9.93 18.98
C VAL A 102 2.91 11.33 19.39
N ALA A 103 2.06 12.34 19.26
CA ALA A 103 2.32 13.70 19.74
C ALA A 103 2.27 13.83 21.27
N GLY A 104 1.84 12.80 22.00
CA GLY A 104 1.72 12.79 23.46
C GLY A 104 0.55 13.61 24.00
N SER A 105 -0.44 13.92 23.16
CA SER A 105 -1.63 14.68 23.55
C SER A 105 -2.68 13.81 24.26
N ILE A 106 -2.68 12.51 23.97
CA ILE A 106 -3.51 11.49 24.60
C ILE A 106 -2.69 10.23 24.85
N ASP A 107 -3.17 9.34 25.73
CA ASP A 107 -2.59 8.02 25.92
C ASP A 107 -3.12 7.00 24.90
N LEU A 108 -2.45 5.84 24.85
CA LEU A 108 -2.79 4.77 23.91
C LEU A 108 -4.21 4.21 24.15
N ASP A 109 -4.62 4.11 25.41
CA ASP A 109 -5.93 3.56 25.77
C ASP A 109 -7.06 4.45 25.26
N THR A 110 -6.90 5.78 25.42
CA THR A 110 -7.82 6.79 24.89
C THR A 110 -7.86 6.72 23.36
N ALA A 111 -6.70 6.70 22.71
CA ALA A 111 -6.63 6.64 21.25
C ALA A 111 -7.36 5.42 20.69
N VAL A 112 -7.11 4.23 21.23
CA VAL A 112 -7.74 2.99 20.75
C VAL A 112 -9.24 2.98 21.03
N GLN A 113 -9.69 3.48 22.18
CA GLN A 113 -11.13 3.57 22.50
C GLN A 113 -11.87 4.50 21.55
N GLU A 114 -11.29 5.66 21.21
CA GLU A 114 -11.92 6.62 20.30
C GLU A 114 -11.97 6.10 18.86
N ILE A 115 -10.94 5.38 18.41
CA ILE A 115 -10.94 4.69 17.11
C ILE A 115 -12.05 3.62 17.07
N ASP A 116 -12.13 2.76 18.09
CA ASP A 116 -13.13 1.69 18.16
C ASP A 116 -14.56 2.25 18.17
N ALA A 117 -14.79 3.33 18.92
CA ALA A 117 -16.10 3.99 19.02
C ALA A 117 -16.60 4.58 17.69
N SER A 118 -15.70 4.86 16.75
CA SER A 118 -16.02 5.47 15.44
C SER A 118 -16.48 4.48 14.38
N TRP A 119 -16.41 3.16 14.64
CA TRP A 119 -16.84 2.17 13.65
C TRP A 119 -18.34 2.27 13.34
N PRO A 120 -18.74 2.26 12.05
CA PRO A 120 -20.14 2.22 11.66
C PRO A 120 -20.84 0.95 12.18
N ARG A 121 -22.12 1.10 12.56
CA ARG A 121 -22.97 0.05 13.14
C ARG A 121 -24.05 -0.43 12.17
#